data_AF-A0A847FC10-F1
#
_entry.id   AF-A0A847FC10-F1
#
_cell.length_a   1.000
_cell.length_b   1.000
_cell.length_c   1.000
_cell.angle_alpha   90.00
_cell.angle_beta   90.00
_cell.angle_gamma   90.00
#
_symmetry.space_group_name_H-M   'P 1'
#
loop_
_entity.id
_entity.type
_entity.pdbx_description
1 polymer ?
#
loop_
_entity_poly.entity_id
_entity_poly.type
_entity_poly.pdbx_seq_one_letter_code
_entity_poly.pdbx_strand_id
1 'polypeptide(L)'
;MADSLKDKLSEELKVSLKAGDKCRLSVIRMTMAAIKNAEIDKRSALTEPEVLGVIVKECKKRNESIEAFQKGNREDLVEKEQAELDILKAYLPKQLTREEINAAAREAIESVGAKTMADKGKVMAALMPQMKGKADGKMVNEAVEELLNS
;
A
#
# COMPACT_ATOMS: atom_id res chain seq x y z
N MET A 1 20.40 -3.80 15.39
CA MET A 1 20.20 -3.73 13.93
C MET A 1 18.75 -3.33 13.74
N ALA A 2 18.42 -2.35 12.91
CA ALA A 2 17.01 -2.08 12.62
C ALA A 2 16.50 -3.26 11.78
N ASP A 3 15.70 -4.13 12.38
CA ASP A 3 15.15 -5.29 11.68
C ASP A 3 14.29 -4.80 10.52
N SER A 4 14.67 -5.21 9.30
CA SER A 4 13.98 -4.78 8.09
C SER A 4 12.53 -5.26 8.12
N LEU A 5 11.65 -4.61 7.38
CA LEU A 5 10.25 -5.04 7.31
C LEU A 5 10.08 -6.49 6.86
N LYS A 6 10.99 -6.99 6.00
CA LYS A 6 11.03 -8.41 5.59
C LYS A 6 11.42 -9.34 6.75
N ASP A 7 12.33 -8.92 7.61
CA ASP A 7 12.73 -9.68 8.80
C ASP A 7 11.58 -9.74 9.80
N LYS A 8 10.87 -8.61 10.01
CA LYS A 8 9.66 -8.56 10.84
C LYS A 8 8.58 -9.52 10.35
N LEU A 9 8.29 -9.52 9.04
CA LEU A 9 7.34 -10.47 8.45
C LEU A 9 7.79 -11.93 8.62
N SER A 10 9.10 -12.19 8.54
CA SER A 10 9.66 -13.54 8.70
C SER A 10 9.58 -14.04 10.15
N GLU A 11 9.80 -13.16 11.13
CA GLU A 11 9.62 -13.50 12.54
C GLU A 11 8.15 -13.68 12.88
N GLU A 12 7.27 -12.81 12.39
CA GLU A 12 5.83 -12.94 12.64
C GLU A 12 5.26 -14.22 12.00
N LEU A 13 5.80 -14.66 10.86
CA LEU A 13 5.44 -15.95 10.27
C LEU A 13 5.68 -17.09 11.28
N LYS A 14 6.82 -17.08 11.98
CA LYS A 14 7.15 -18.09 13.01
C LYS A 14 6.23 -17.97 14.23
N VAL A 15 5.95 -16.74 14.66
CA VAL A 15 5.04 -16.48 15.80
C VAL A 15 3.63 -16.99 15.47
N SER A 16 3.10 -16.65 14.30
CA SER A 16 1.77 -17.06 13.83
C SER A 16 1.65 -18.58 13.72
N LEU A 17 2.73 -19.24 13.24
CA LEU A 17 2.79 -20.71 13.17
C LEU A 17 2.72 -21.34 14.57
N LYS A 18 3.46 -20.82 15.54
CA LYS A 18 3.47 -21.32 16.93
C LYS A 18 2.14 -21.05 17.64
N ALA A 19 1.52 -19.90 17.40
CA ALA A 19 0.25 -19.50 17.99
C ALA A 19 -0.96 -20.23 17.36
N GLY A 20 -0.79 -20.87 16.19
CA GLY A 20 -1.89 -21.50 15.46
C GLY A 20 -2.84 -20.50 14.79
N ASP A 21 -2.44 -19.23 14.64
CA ASP A 21 -3.21 -18.18 13.97
C ASP A 21 -3.15 -18.38 12.45
N LYS A 22 -4.07 -19.22 11.94
CA LYS A 22 -4.14 -19.59 10.53
C LYS A 22 -4.39 -18.39 9.61
N CYS A 23 -5.17 -17.41 10.05
CA CYS A 23 -5.49 -16.23 9.25
C CYS A 23 -4.24 -15.38 9.05
N ARG A 24 -3.59 -14.98 10.15
CA ARG A 24 -2.34 -14.20 10.11
C ARG A 24 -1.22 -14.93 9.38
N LEU A 25 -1.08 -16.23 9.61
CA LEU A 25 -0.10 -17.07 8.91
C LEU A 25 -0.32 -17.03 7.39
N SER A 26 -1.57 -17.15 6.94
CA SER A 26 -1.92 -17.12 5.51
C SER A 26 -1.62 -15.76 4.90
N VAL A 27 -2.03 -14.67 5.57
CA VAL A 27 -1.80 -13.29 5.12
C VAL A 27 -0.31 -13.03 4.95
N ILE A 28 0.50 -13.31 5.98
CA ILE A 28 1.94 -13.08 5.94
C ILE A 28 2.61 -13.89 4.82
N ARG A 29 2.23 -15.16 4.62
CA ARG A 29 2.77 -15.97 3.51
C ARG A 29 2.48 -15.36 2.16
N MET A 30 1.25 -14.91 1.94
CA MET A 30 0.83 -14.28 0.68
C MET A 30 1.57 -12.96 0.46
N THR A 31 1.74 -12.14 1.51
CA THR A 31 2.51 -10.90 1.43
C THR A 31 3.98 -11.16 1.10
N MET A 32 4.62 -12.13 1.77
CA MET A 32 6.01 -12.51 1.50
C MET A 32 6.17 -13.04 0.06
N ALA A 33 5.19 -13.80 -0.44
CA ALA A 33 5.17 -14.26 -1.83
C ALA A 33 5.03 -13.09 -2.82
N ALA A 34 4.16 -12.11 -2.52
CA ALA A 34 4.01 -10.91 -3.35
C ALA A 34 5.31 -10.07 -3.39
N ILE A 35 6.00 -9.94 -2.25
CA ILE A 35 7.32 -9.30 -2.18
C ILE A 35 8.32 -10.05 -3.05
N LYS A 36 8.39 -11.39 -2.91
CA LYS A 36 9.29 -12.24 -3.71
C LYS A 36 9.02 -12.10 -5.21
N ASN A 37 7.75 -12.09 -5.62
CA ASN A 37 7.37 -11.91 -7.02
C ASN A 37 7.81 -10.54 -7.54
N ALA A 38 7.63 -9.48 -6.76
CA ALA A 38 8.10 -8.15 -7.13
C ALA A 38 9.64 -8.07 -7.23
N GLU A 39 10.39 -8.79 -6.39
CA GLU A 39 11.86 -8.92 -6.52
C GLU A 39 12.26 -9.63 -7.82
N ILE A 40 11.53 -10.69 -8.18
CA ILE A 40 11.74 -11.43 -9.43
C ILE A 40 11.47 -10.51 -10.63
N ASP A 41 10.35 -9.80 -10.63
CA ASP A 41 9.96 -8.86 -11.70
C ASP A 41 11.00 -7.74 -11.84
N LYS A 42 11.49 -7.20 -10.71
CA LYS A 42 12.53 -6.18 -10.67
C LYS A 42 13.94 -6.72 -10.96
N ARG A 43 14.12 -8.05 -10.95
CA ARG A 43 15.42 -8.75 -11.03
C ARG A 43 16.45 -8.29 -9.98
N SER A 44 15.97 -7.80 -8.84
CA SER A 44 16.80 -7.31 -7.73
C SER A 44 16.00 -7.29 -6.43
N ALA A 45 16.71 -7.21 -5.29
CA ALA A 45 16.05 -7.09 -3.99
C ALA A 45 15.23 -5.78 -3.91
N LEU A 46 14.10 -5.86 -3.21
CA LEU A 46 13.33 -4.66 -2.89
C LEU A 46 14.00 -3.89 -1.76
N THR A 47 14.06 -2.59 -1.93
CA THR A 47 14.33 -1.64 -0.86
C THR A 47 13.15 -1.59 0.10
N GLU A 48 13.38 -1.14 1.33
CA GLU A 48 12.33 -1.04 2.35
C GLU A 48 11.10 -0.21 1.90
N PRO A 49 11.26 0.92 1.19
CA PRO A 49 10.12 1.64 0.61
C PRO A 49 9.33 0.85 -0.44
N GLU A 50 10.02 0.01 -1.23
CA GLU A 50 9.35 -0.83 -2.23
C GLU A 50 8.58 -1.97 -1.57
N VAL A 51 9.12 -2.56 -0.49
CA VAL A 51 8.40 -3.55 0.32
C VAL A 51 7.12 -2.94 0.90
N LEU A 52 7.20 -1.73 1.45
CA LEU A 52 6.01 -0.99 1.90
C LEU A 52 5.01 -0.80 0.77
N GLY A 53 5.47 -0.42 -0.43
CA GLY A 53 4.62 -0.29 -1.61
C GLY A 53 3.88 -1.58 -1.99
N VAL A 54 4.53 -2.75 -1.85
CA VAL A 54 3.87 -4.05 -2.06
C VAL A 54 2.76 -4.28 -1.03
N ILE A 55 3.01 -4.00 0.25
CA ILE A 55 2.01 -4.20 1.31
C ILE A 55 0.82 -3.25 1.13
N VAL A 56 1.07 -1.99 0.74
CA VAL A 56 0.00 -1.03 0.41
C VAL A 56 -0.86 -1.55 -0.76
N LYS A 57 -0.23 -2.11 -1.79
CA LYS A 57 -0.95 -2.73 -2.93
C LYS A 57 -1.80 -3.92 -2.48
N GLU A 58 -1.31 -4.76 -1.58
CA GLU A 58 -2.10 -5.86 -1.02
C GLU A 58 -3.28 -5.34 -0.17
N CYS A 59 -3.11 -4.25 0.60
CA CYS A 59 -4.22 -3.61 1.30
C CYS A 59 -5.31 -3.11 0.33
N LYS A 60 -4.89 -2.49 -0.79
CA LYS A 60 -5.81 -2.00 -1.82
C LYS A 60 -6.66 -3.14 -2.41
N LYS A 61 -6.04 -4.29 -2.74
CA LYS A 61 -6.78 -5.46 -3.23
C LYS A 61 -7.86 -5.92 -2.25
N ARG A 62 -7.59 -5.85 -0.95
CA ARG A 62 -8.52 -6.29 0.11
C ARG A 62 -9.67 -5.30 0.24
N ASN A 63 -9.40 -4.00 0.18
CA ASN A 63 -10.45 -2.98 0.09
C ASN A 63 -11.34 -3.19 -1.15
N GLU A 64 -10.76 -3.43 -2.32
CA GLU A 64 -11.52 -3.70 -3.56
C GLU A 64 -12.39 -4.97 -3.43
N SER A 65 -11.85 -6.04 -2.82
CA SER A 65 -12.61 -7.25 -2.52
C SER A 65 -13.72 -7.02 -1.50
N ILE A 66 -13.47 -6.26 -0.44
CA ILE A 66 -14.48 -5.86 0.56
C ILE A 66 -15.65 -5.16 -0.13
N GLU A 67 -15.38 -4.14 -0.94
CA GLU A 67 -16.43 -3.41 -1.67
C GLU A 67 -17.21 -4.33 -2.62
N ALA A 68 -16.52 -5.24 -3.32
CA ALA A 68 -17.16 -6.19 -4.23
C ALA A 68 -18.07 -7.18 -3.47
N PHE A 69 -17.62 -7.71 -2.33
CA PHE A 69 -18.40 -8.63 -1.51
C PHE A 69 -19.57 -7.94 -0.80
N GLN A 70 -19.41 -6.69 -0.36
CA GLN A 70 -20.50 -5.86 0.16
C GLN A 70 -21.59 -5.68 -0.89
N LYS A 71 -21.23 -5.31 -2.14
CA LYS A 71 -22.19 -5.21 -3.24
C LYS A 71 -22.89 -6.54 -3.56
N GLY A 72 -22.20 -7.65 -3.32
CA GLY A 72 -22.73 -9.01 -3.49
C GLY A 72 -23.50 -9.57 -2.28
N ASN A 73 -23.69 -8.80 -1.21
CA ASN A 73 -24.30 -9.24 0.06
C ASN A 73 -23.62 -10.50 0.65
N ARG A 74 -22.29 -10.60 0.54
CA ARG A 74 -21.47 -11.70 1.07
C ARG A 74 -20.71 -11.27 2.33
N GLU A 75 -21.45 -11.00 3.41
CA GLU A 75 -20.89 -10.51 4.67
C GLU A 75 -19.81 -11.43 5.26
N ASP A 76 -19.95 -12.75 5.08
CA ASP A 76 -18.96 -13.75 5.47
C ASP A 76 -17.57 -13.50 4.84
N LEU A 77 -17.56 -13.06 3.58
CA LEU A 77 -16.32 -12.73 2.86
C LEU A 77 -15.82 -11.33 3.19
N VAL A 78 -16.72 -10.39 3.50
CA VAL A 78 -16.36 -9.05 3.97
C VAL A 78 -15.59 -9.13 5.29
N GLU A 79 -16.11 -9.86 6.27
CA GLU A 79 -15.45 -10.05 7.55
C GLU A 79 -14.08 -10.69 7.40
N LYS A 80 -13.96 -11.67 6.51
CA LYS A 80 -12.69 -12.33 6.22
C LYS A 80 -11.68 -11.35 5.62
N GLU A 81 -12.03 -10.63 4.56
CA GLU A 81 -11.12 -9.67 3.93
C GLU A 81 -10.78 -8.50 4.87
N GLN A 82 -11.70 -8.08 5.73
CA GLN A 82 -11.46 -7.07 6.75
C GLN A 82 -10.43 -7.53 7.78
N ALA A 83 -10.54 -8.77 8.26
CA ALA A 83 -9.55 -9.36 9.16
C ALA A 83 -8.16 -9.44 8.48
N GLU A 84 -8.10 -9.88 7.22
CA GLU A 84 -6.84 -9.91 6.46
C GLU A 84 -6.23 -8.50 6.29
N LEU A 85 -7.07 -7.51 5.99
CA LEU A 85 -6.67 -6.11 5.84
C LEU A 85 -6.09 -5.53 7.13
N ASP A 86 -6.73 -5.79 8.28
CA ASP A 86 -6.28 -5.23 9.56
C ASP A 86 -4.95 -5.84 10.01
N ILE A 87 -4.68 -7.10 9.66
CA ILE A 87 -3.36 -7.71 9.82
C ILE A 87 -2.31 -6.97 8.98
N LEU A 88 -2.60 -6.68 7.71
CA LEU A 88 -1.66 -5.97 6.82
C LEU A 88 -1.37 -4.54 7.30
N LYS A 89 -2.40 -3.83 7.79
CA LYS A 89 -2.25 -2.46 8.31
C LYS A 89 -1.28 -2.36 9.48
N ALA A 90 -1.12 -3.41 10.27
CA ALA A 90 -0.15 -3.44 11.38
C ALA A 90 1.31 -3.29 10.91
N TYR A 91 1.60 -3.57 9.63
CA TYR A 91 2.95 -3.45 9.04
C TYR A 91 3.17 -2.17 8.26
N LEU A 92 2.16 -1.30 8.20
CA LEU A 92 2.22 -0.04 7.48
C LEU A 92 2.22 1.14 8.43
N PRO A 93 2.87 2.26 8.07
CA PRO A 93 2.58 3.53 8.72
C PRO A 93 1.12 3.92 8.45
N LYS A 94 0.60 4.89 9.22
CA LYS A 94 -0.76 5.41 9.04
C LYS A 94 -1.01 5.71 7.55
N GLN A 95 -1.98 5.01 6.98
CA GLN A 95 -2.39 5.18 5.59
C GLN A 95 -3.16 6.50 5.46
N LEU A 96 -2.88 7.23 4.38
CA LEU A 96 -3.60 8.44 4.04
C LEU A 96 -4.90 8.10 3.35
N THR A 97 -5.95 8.85 3.65
CA THR A 97 -7.22 8.78 2.91
C THR A 97 -7.06 9.42 1.52
N ARG A 98 -8.00 9.15 0.61
CA ARG A 98 -8.03 9.80 -0.71
C ARG A 98 -8.07 11.33 -0.58
N GLU A 99 -8.78 11.85 0.41
CA GLU A 99 -8.86 13.29 0.69
C GLU A 99 -7.52 13.86 1.15
N GLU A 100 -6.81 13.16 2.05
CA GLU A 100 -5.48 13.55 2.51
C GLU A 100 -4.45 13.49 1.36
N ILE A 101 -4.54 12.49 0.47
CA ILE A 101 -3.71 12.39 -0.74
C ILE A 101 -3.99 13.57 -1.68
N ASN A 102 -5.26 13.91 -1.90
CA ASN A 102 -5.65 15.05 -2.75
C ASN A 102 -5.15 16.38 -2.16
N ALA A 103 -5.23 16.56 -0.83
CA ALA A 103 -4.73 17.75 -0.16
C ALA A 103 -3.21 17.89 -0.31
N ALA A 104 -2.46 16.81 -0.05
CA ALA A 104 -1.01 16.79 -0.23
C ALA A 104 -0.60 17.01 -1.70
N ALA A 105 -1.38 16.48 -2.64
CA ALA A 105 -1.15 16.70 -4.07
C ALA A 105 -1.36 18.16 -4.48
N ARG A 106 -2.41 18.83 -3.97
CA ARG A 106 -2.63 20.27 -4.20
C ARG A 106 -1.48 21.12 -3.67
N GLU A 107 -1.06 20.85 -2.43
CA GLU A 107 0.08 21.55 -1.82
C GLU A 107 1.37 21.35 -2.64
N ALA A 108 1.62 20.13 -3.13
CA ALA A 108 2.76 19.86 -3.99
C ALA A 108 2.67 20.59 -5.34
N ILE A 109 1.48 20.67 -5.96
CA ILE A 109 1.23 21.41 -7.20
C ILE A 109 1.54 22.91 -7.01
N GLU A 110 1.03 23.51 -5.93
CA GLU A 110 1.27 24.91 -5.60
C GLU A 110 2.75 25.17 -5.32
N SER A 111 3.40 24.32 -4.52
CA SER A 111 4.80 24.46 -4.15
C SER A 111 5.75 24.43 -5.33
N VAL A 112 5.46 23.62 -6.37
CA VAL A 112 6.30 23.54 -7.58
C VAL A 112 5.81 24.43 -8.72
N GLY A 113 4.71 25.16 -8.51
CA GLY A 113 4.09 26.03 -9.52
C GLY A 113 3.61 25.28 -10.76
N ALA A 114 3.21 24.01 -10.62
CA ALA A 114 2.73 23.20 -11.72
C ALA A 114 1.38 23.70 -12.21
N LYS A 115 1.21 23.80 -13.55
CA LYS A 115 -0.05 24.27 -14.16
C LYS A 115 -0.62 23.32 -15.19
N THR A 116 0.18 22.36 -15.66
CA THR A 116 -0.20 21.48 -16.75
C THR A 116 0.29 20.07 -16.50
N MET A 117 -0.25 19.10 -17.25
CA MET A 117 0.22 17.72 -17.23
C MET A 117 1.70 17.57 -17.58
N ALA A 118 2.32 18.54 -18.27
CA ALA A 118 3.76 18.55 -18.51
C ALA A 118 4.58 18.69 -17.21
N ASP A 119 4.01 19.31 -16.17
CA ASP A 119 4.65 19.48 -14.86
C ASP A 119 4.39 18.31 -13.90
N LYS A 120 3.57 17.32 -14.28
CA LYS A 120 3.24 16.14 -13.46
C LYS A 120 4.49 15.45 -12.92
N GLY A 121 5.55 15.34 -13.72
CA GLY A 121 6.83 14.75 -13.29
C GLY A 121 7.46 15.49 -12.11
N LYS A 122 7.39 16.83 -12.09
CA LYS A 122 7.93 17.66 -11.00
C LYS A 122 7.09 17.51 -9.74
N VAL A 123 5.76 17.50 -9.88
CA VAL A 123 4.83 17.28 -8.76
C VAL A 123 5.08 15.91 -8.12
N MET A 124 5.16 14.86 -8.94
CA MET A 124 5.44 13.51 -8.46
C MET A 124 6.80 13.40 -7.77
N ALA A 125 7.83 14.10 -8.26
CA ALA A 125 9.14 14.12 -7.61
C ALA A 125 9.11 14.75 -6.20
N ALA A 126 8.29 15.79 -6.00
CA ALA A 126 8.11 16.43 -4.68
C ALA A 126 7.19 15.65 -3.74
N LEU A 127 6.16 15.00 -4.29
CA LEU A 127 5.10 14.34 -3.51
C LEU A 127 5.45 12.90 -3.11
N MET A 128 6.03 12.11 -4.03
CA MET A 128 6.31 10.69 -3.79
C MET A 128 7.12 10.41 -2.53
N PRO A 129 8.18 11.18 -2.17
CA PRO A 129 8.91 10.97 -0.93
C PRO A 129 8.03 11.04 0.33
N GLN A 130 7.00 11.90 0.33
CA GLN A 130 6.08 12.09 1.44
C GLN A 130 5.02 10.98 1.53
N MET A 131 4.71 10.37 0.39
CA MET A 131 3.69 9.34 0.23
C MET A 131 4.23 7.90 0.43
N LYS A 132 5.55 7.71 0.44
CA LYS A 132 6.19 6.39 0.58
C LYS A 132 5.66 5.62 1.78
N GLY A 133 5.00 4.48 1.50
CA GLY A 133 4.41 3.58 2.49
C GLY A 133 3.14 4.09 3.14
N LYS A 134 2.72 5.34 2.89
CA LYS A 134 1.47 5.92 3.42
C LYS A 134 0.33 5.94 2.40
N ALA A 135 0.65 5.85 1.11
CA ALA A 135 -0.32 5.82 0.02
C ALA A 135 0.20 4.97 -1.14
N ASP A 136 -0.72 4.45 -1.95
CA ASP A 136 -0.40 3.71 -3.17
C ASP A 136 0.10 4.67 -4.25
N GLY A 137 1.21 4.31 -4.90
CA GLY A 137 1.82 5.16 -5.92
C GLY A 137 0.91 5.41 -7.13
N LYS A 138 0.01 4.47 -7.48
CA LYS A 138 -0.97 4.70 -8.56
C LYS A 138 -2.06 5.65 -8.09
N MET A 139 -2.57 5.50 -6.87
CA MET A 139 -3.57 6.42 -6.31
C MET A 139 -3.04 7.86 -6.21
N VAL A 140 -1.78 8.04 -5.82
CA VAL A 140 -1.11 9.36 -5.82
C VAL A 140 -1.02 9.93 -7.23
N ASN A 141 -0.66 9.08 -8.20
CA ASN A 141 -0.54 9.47 -9.60
C ASN A 141 -1.90 9.88 -10.21
N GLU A 142 -2.95 9.11 -9.94
CA GLU A 142 -4.34 9.40 -10.31
C GLU A 142 -4.82 10.73 -9.70
N ALA A 143 -4.56 10.97 -8.42
CA ALA A 143 -4.92 12.23 -7.75
C ALA A 143 -4.24 13.45 -8.38
N VAL A 144 -2.93 13.37 -8.67
CA VAL A 144 -2.20 14.46 -9.33
C VAL A 144 -2.72 14.70 -10.75
N GLU A 145 -3.05 13.63 -11.48
CA GLU A 145 -3.58 13.71 -12.85
C GLU A 145 -4.97 14.34 -12.91
N GLU A 146 -5.87 13.97 -12.00
CA GLU A 146 -7.18 14.60 -11.87
C GLU A 146 -7.06 16.10 -11.58
N LEU A 147 -6.16 16.49 -10.68
CA LEU A 147 -5.96 17.89 -10.26
C LEU A 147 -5.32 18.77 -11.34
N LEU A 148 -4.46 18.20 -12.21
CA LEU A 148 -3.79 18.94 -13.29
C LEU A 148 -4.60 18.97 -14.60
N ASN A 149 -5.61 18.10 -14.74
CA ASN A 149 -6.57 18.13 -15.85
C ASN A 149 -7.85 18.93 -15.52
N SER A 150 -8.03 19.34 -14.27
CA SER A 150 -9.13 20.20 -13.81
C SER A 150 -8.77 21.67 -13.99
#